data_AF-A0AAV2HTK8-F1
#
_entry.id   AF-A0AAV2HTK8-F1
#
_cell.length_a   1.000
_cell.length_b   1.000
_cell.length_c   1.000
_cell.angle_alpha   90.00
_cell.angle_beta   90.00
_cell.angle_gamma   90.00
#
_symmetry.space_group_name_H-M   'P 1'
#
loop_
_entity.id
_entity.type
_entity.pdbx_description
1 polymer ?
#
loop_
_entity_poly.entity_id
_entity_poly.type
_entity_poly.pdbx_seq_one_letter_code
_entity_poly.pdbx_strand_id
1 'polypeptide(L)'
;MTQKSLESLPIDIHYNKLLEWLVNRRHCNQQFQAFITVIREKMVKARDLTLAEEIKDKDTQELLSLTQLNYFQVKQLVEHLKSSDIGKKNLLGQYTSQCMKEWSDILKLYEKDGTFLAETAQLIVRNVNYEVPALKKQISKCQQTQKECTRKQHEYAASSADLRKQYAASCKQLGIEGKQIKSELASLVKDLPSELSKFAVSAKSLEEAVQFYDKFTKFVCNNESASAENVRLLKHILSKGNTSTYEWRTGQPPTRTDHQEIAIDLSDEQDAAANGTNDVIDWGATDAGGATDLGENTIDFDLGDITVESGGVLAADGEVVLENPDIDTIDWGAVGDITPIESTEIGQESGVATGKDALSVIDNPETRNNFIDDLLELKAFLTQRAHEVAHDTGDASHMSSAPSDIHIDLDKVTTMLTKVKDILDKLTSVQMQHLMLIRDSPRYVDRLRDSLKQKLSLADKFVLSEKEMAAAWKEAVDEEKELEPQLELLRKQTKVLKKQLEEEISKKYNERRVNIIGEINTL
;
A
#
# COMPACT_ATOMS: atom_id res chain seq x y z
N MET A 1 21.04 60.20 -40.31
CA MET A 1 22.02 59.10 -40.15
C MET A 1 22.77 58.94 -41.47
N THR A 2 24.10 59.03 -41.46
CA THR A 2 24.93 58.79 -42.65
C THR A 2 24.85 57.32 -43.05
N GLN A 3 24.90 57.01 -44.35
CA GLN A 3 24.86 55.64 -44.91
C GLN A 3 25.84 54.66 -44.22
N LYS A 4 27.00 55.15 -43.79
CA LYS A 4 27.98 54.41 -42.96
C LYS A 4 27.46 53.90 -41.60
N SER A 5 26.46 54.56 -40.98
CA SER A 5 25.92 54.14 -39.67
C SER A 5 24.85 53.05 -39.78
N LEU A 6 24.30 52.82 -40.99
CA LEU A 6 23.37 51.73 -41.28
C LEU A 6 24.12 50.42 -41.61
N GLU A 7 25.30 50.54 -42.21
CA GLU A 7 26.19 49.41 -42.54
C GLU A 7 26.83 48.76 -41.31
N SER A 8 26.89 49.46 -40.17
CA SER A 8 27.46 48.97 -38.91
C SER A 8 26.45 48.27 -37.98
N LEU A 9 25.15 48.28 -38.29
CA LEU A 9 24.13 47.64 -37.45
C LEU A 9 24.24 46.10 -37.52
N PRO A 10 23.95 45.32 -36.49
CA PRO A 10 23.94 43.85 -36.63
C PRO A 10 22.82 43.38 -37.58
N ILE A 11 23.01 42.20 -38.19
CA ILE A 11 21.96 41.48 -38.91
C ILE A 11 21.37 40.45 -37.94
N ASP A 12 20.17 40.70 -37.46
CA ASP A 12 19.47 39.77 -36.58
C ASP A 12 18.47 38.93 -37.39
N ILE A 13 18.57 37.60 -37.25
CA ILE A 13 17.74 36.65 -38.00
C ILE A 13 17.14 35.66 -37.02
N HIS A 14 15.81 35.55 -36.98
CA HIS A 14 15.16 34.54 -36.16
C HIS A 14 15.42 33.14 -36.72
N TYR A 15 15.83 32.19 -35.89
CA TYR A 15 16.24 30.84 -36.34
C TYR A 15 15.13 30.11 -37.14
N ASN A 16 13.86 30.18 -36.72
CA ASN A 16 12.72 29.62 -37.46
C ASN A 16 12.52 30.20 -38.86
N LYS A 17 13.02 31.41 -39.11
CA LYS A 17 12.93 32.09 -40.42
C LYS A 17 14.23 32.03 -41.20
N LEU A 18 15.26 31.35 -40.69
CA LEU A 18 16.60 31.37 -41.23
C LEU A 18 16.67 30.80 -42.65
N LEU A 19 16.03 29.65 -42.89
CA LEU A 19 15.98 29.06 -44.23
C LEU A 19 15.26 29.98 -45.23
N GLU A 20 14.08 30.49 -44.86
CA GLU A 20 13.31 31.43 -45.69
C GLU A 20 14.12 32.69 -46.00
N TRP A 21 14.82 33.22 -45.00
CA TRP A 21 15.68 34.40 -45.11
C TRP A 21 16.85 34.18 -46.08
N LEU A 22 17.47 32.98 -46.04
CA LEU A 22 18.57 32.59 -46.92
C LEU A 22 18.10 32.45 -48.38
N VAL A 23 16.95 31.81 -48.60
CA VAL A 23 16.36 31.61 -49.95
C VAL A 23 15.93 32.95 -50.55
N ASN A 24 15.20 33.78 -49.80
CA ASN A 24 14.68 35.07 -50.28
C ASN A 24 15.79 36.04 -50.71
N ARG A 25 16.97 35.95 -50.08
CA ARG A 25 18.15 36.75 -50.42
C ARG A 25 19.07 36.07 -51.43
N ARG A 26 18.66 34.93 -51.99
CA ARG A 26 19.41 34.14 -52.99
C ARG A 26 20.78 33.67 -52.48
N HIS A 27 20.90 33.45 -51.17
CA HIS A 27 22.10 32.84 -50.58
C HIS A 27 22.11 31.33 -50.71
N CYS A 28 20.94 30.73 -50.93
CA CYS A 28 20.80 29.32 -51.27
C CYS A 28 19.75 29.11 -52.37
N ASN A 29 19.92 28.04 -53.15
CA ASN A 29 18.97 27.63 -54.19
C ASN A 29 17.70 27.04 -53.55
N GLN A 30 16.52 27.31 -54.13
CA GLN A 30 15.25 26.73 -53.67
C GLN A 30 15.21 25.19 -53.83
N GLN A 31 15.97 24.63 -54.78
CA GLN A 31 16.09 23.19 -55.02
C GLN A 31 17.18 22.50 -54.16
N PHE A 32 17.64 23.15 -53.08
CA PHE A 32 18.70 22.63 -52.20
C PHE A 32 18.47 21.21 -51.68
N GLN A 33 17.22 20.77 -51.50
CA GLN A 33 16.89 19.39 -51.09
C GLN A 33 17.40 18.34 -52.07
N ALA A 34 17.24 18.56 -53.39
CA ALA A 34 17.74 17.64 -54.40
C ALA A 34 19.27 17.55 -54.36
N PHE A 35 19.95 18.68 -54.12
CA PHE A 35 21.40 18.72 -53.97
C PHE A 35 21.87 18.01 -52.70
N ILE A 36 21.16 18.15 -51.58
CA ILE A 36 21.45 17.42 -50.33
C ILE A 36 21.37 15.91 -50.56
N THR A 37 20.35 15.41 -51.26
CA THR A 37 20.22 13.97 -51.57
C THR A 37 21.44 13.46 -52.34
N VAL A 38 21.82 14.16 -53.42
CA VAL A 38 22.99 13.81 -54.23
C VAL A 38 24.29 13.85 -53.41
N ILE A 39 24.43 14.84 -52.54
CA ILE A 39 25.57 14.97 -51.64
C ILE A 39 25.63 13.77 -50.68
N ARG A 40 24.51 13.38 -50.07
CA ARG A 40 24.45 12.24 -49.15
C ARG A 40 24.81 10.92 -49.83
N GLU A 41 24.34 10.69 -51.05
CA GLU A 41 24.72 9.51 -51.84
C GLU A 41 26.23 9.48 -52.13
N LYS A 42 26.82 10.63 -52.46
CA LYS A 42 28.26 10.76 -52.64
C LYS A 42 29.05 10.57 -51.34
N MET A 43 28.52 11.03 -50.22
CA MET A 43 29.16 10.84 -48.91
C MET A 43 29.29 9.38 -48.52
N VAL A 44 28.28 8.55 -48.79
CA VAL A 44 28.35 7.10 -48.51
C VAL A 44 29.53 6.48 -49.26
N LYS A 45 29.65 6.76 -50.56
CA LYS A 45 30.77 6.29 -51.39
C LYS A 45 32.12 6.81 -50.90
N ALA A 46 32.20 8.09 -50.55
CA ALA A 46 33.44 8.69 -50.05
C ALA A 46 33.86 8.08 -48.70
N ARG A 47 32.90 7.80 -47.81
CA ARG A 47 33.12 7.14 -46.52
C ARG A 47 33.70 5.73 -46.72
N ASP A 48 33.11 4.92 -47.59
CA ASP A 48 33.61 3.57 -47.87
C ASP A 48 35.05 3.57 -48.40
N LEU A 49 35.35 4.49 -49.33
CA LEU A 49 36.71 4.68 -49.85
C LEU A 49 37.69 5.13 -48.76
N THR A 50 37.24 5.92 -47.79
CA THR A 50 38.11 6.40 -46.69
C THR A 50 38.42 5.28 -45.70
N LEU A 51 37.44 4.44 -45.40
CA LEU A 51 37.62 3.28 -44.52
C LEU A 51 38.58 2.26 -45.12
N ALA A 52 38.57 2.09 -46.45
CA ALA A 52 39.48 1.21 -47.17
C ALA A 52 40.96 1.66 -47.13
N GLU A 53 41.22 2.93 -46.82
CA GLU A 53 42.59 3.49 -46.75
C GLU A 53 43.22 3.31 -45.35
N GLU A 54 42.54 2.66 -44.40
CA GLU A 54 43.04 2.30 -43.05
C GLU A 54 43.70 3.45 -42.25
N ILE A 55 43.14 4.65 -42.36
CA ILE A 55 43.69 5.86 -41.71
C ILE A 55 43.60 5.73 -40.18
N LYS A 56 44.74 5.76 -39.48
CA LYS A 56 44.80 5.61 -38.01
C LYS A 56 44.60 6.90 -37.22
N ASP A 57 44.26 7.99 -37.90
CA ASP A 57 44.01 9.28 -37.26
C ASP A 57 42.72 9.25 -36.44
N LYS A 58 42.83 9.57 -35.15
CA LYS A 58 41.73 9.43 -34.19
C LYS A 58 40.56 10.35 -34.52
N ASP A 59 40.85 11.59 -34.91
CA ASP A 59 39.83 12.60 -35.22
C ASP A 59 39.06 12.24 -36.50
N THR A 60 39.78 11.72 -37.51
CA THR A 60 39.19 11.16 -38.74
C THR A 60 38.26 9.99 -38.42
N GLN A 61 38.68 9.06 -37.56
CA GLN A 61 37.84 7.91 -37.18
C GLN A 61 36.61 8.32 -36.37
N GLU A 62 36.74 9.30 -35.47
CA GLU A 62 35.61 9.85 -34.72
C GLU A 62 34.58 10.49 -35.67
N LEU A 63 35.02 11.29 -36.64
CA LEU A 63 34.12 11.87 -37.64
C LEU A 63 33.44 10.81 -38.52
N LEU A 64 34.18 9.78 -38.98
CA LEU A 64 33.62 8.70 -39.79
C LEU A 64 32.62 7.82 -39.03
N SER A 65 32.74 7.76 -37.69
CA SER A 65 31.80 7.04 -36.82
C SER A 65 30.42 7.70 -36.74
N LEU A 66 30.30 8.99 -37.07
CA LEU A 66 29.04 9.72 -37.05
C LEU A 66 28.09 9.19 -38.15
N THR A 67 26.85 8.89 -37.77
CA THR A 67 25.83 8.37 -38.70
C THR A 67 25.68 9.25 -39.94
N GLN A 68 25.64 10.57 -39.75
CA GLN A 68 25.57 11.56 -40.82
C GLN A 68 26.51 12.74 -40.54
N LEU A 69 27.28 13.13 -41.55
CA LEU A 69 28.17 14.29 -41.50
C LEU A 69 27.47 15.51 -42.08
N ASN A 70 27.53 16.64 -41.39
CA ASN A 70 27.15 17.94 -41.95
C ASN A 70 28.35 18.61 -42.64
N TYR A 71 28.12 19.69 -43.38
CA TYR A 71 29.16 20.44 -44.09
C TYR A 71 30.38 20.79 -43.23
N PHE A 72 30.19 21.27 -42.00
CA PHE A 72 31.32 21.69 -41.15
C PHE A 72 32.16 20.50 -40.70
N GLN A 73 31.52 19.36 -40.44
CA GLN A 73 32.22 18.11 -40.13
C GLN A 73 32.93 17.54 -41.36
N VAL A 74 32.33 17.62 -42.55
CA VAL A 74 33.01 17.26 -43.81
C VAL A 74 34.21 18.16 -44.05
N LYS A 75 34.10 19.46 -43.77
CA LYS A 75 35.20 20.41 -43.90
C LYS A 75 36.34 20.07 -42.94
N GLN A 76 36.04 19.76 -41.68
CA GLN A 76 37.03 19.28 -40.71
C GLN A 76 37.69 17.99 -41.18
N LEU A 77 36.90 16.99 -41.59
CA LEU A 77 37.40 15.72 -42.13
C LEU A 77 38.38 15.95 -43.28
N VAL A 78 38.03 16.82 -44.23
CA VAL A 78 38.92 17.16 -45.36
C VAL A 78 40.22 17.81 -44.90
N GLU A 79 40.21 18.68 -43.90
CA GLU A 79 41.45 19.28 -43.34
C GLU A 79 42.34 18.23 -42.66
N HIS A 80 41.74 17.27 -41.93
CA HIS A 80 42.49 16.13 -41.37
C HIS A 80 43.10 15.26 -42.48
N LEU A 81 42.32 14.93 -43.50
CA LEU A 81 42.79 14.15 -44.65
C LEU A 81 43.90 14.85 -45.44
N LYS A 82 43.85 16.19 -45.58
CA LYS A 82 44.92 16.99 -46.22
C LYS A 82 46.26 16.86 -45.51
N SER A 83 46.22 16.73 -44.19
CA SER A 83 47.41 16.64 -43.33
C SER A 83 48.03 15.24 -43.38
N SER A 84 47.37 14.27 -44.01
CA SER A 84 47.84 12.89 -44.19
C SER A 84 48.46 12.66 -45.58
N ASP A 85 49.06 11.48 -45.78
CA ASP A 85 49.62 11.07 -47.08
C ASP A 85 48.60 11.03 -48.23
N ILE A 86 47.31 10.93 -47.91
CA ILE A 86 46.17 10.90 -48.84
C ILE A 86 45.90 12.30 -49.43
N GLY A 87 46.32 13.36 -48.73
CA GLY A 87 46.19 14.76 -49.13
C GLY A 87 47.16 15.22 -50.22
N LYS A 88 48.07 14.35 -50.70
CA LYS A 88 49.09 14.69 -51.71
C LYS A 88 48.46 15.11 -53.04
N LYS A 89 49.08 16.10 -53.68
CA LYS A 89 48.68 16.62 -55.00
C LYS A 89 49.73 16.27 -56.04
N ASN A 90 49.28 16.01 -57.27
CA ASN A 90 50.16 15.87 -58.42
C ASN A 90 50.67 17.24 -58.91
N LEU A 91 51.60 17.24 -59.88
CA LEU A 91 52.19 18.45 -60.47
C LEU A 91 51.15 19.41 -61.12
N LEU A 92 49.94 18.92 -61.39
CA LEU A 92 48.81 19.70 -61.93
C LEU A 92 47.86 20.22 -60.82
N GLY A 93 48.23 20.06 -59.54
CA GLY A 93 47.47 20.54 -58.39
C GLY A 93 46.24 19.70 -58.03
N GLN A 94 46.05 18.54 -58.64
CA GLN A 94 44.95 17.62 -58.35
C GLN A 94 45.34 16.60 -57.29
N TYR A 95 44.42 16.23 -56.41
CA TYR A 95 44.67 15.19 -55.40
C TYR A 95 44.94 13.83 -56.05
N THR A 96 45.85 13.05 -55.48
CA THR A 96 46.22 11.73 -56.01
C THR A 96 45.28 10.62 -55.54
N SER A 97 44.80 10.65 -54.29
CA SER A 97 43.84 9.66 -53.77
C SER A 97 42.42 9.89 -54.28
N GLN A 98 41.70 8.79 -54.57
CA GLN A 98 40.30 8.83 -54.97
C GLN A 98 39.39 9.31 -53.84
N CYS A 99 39.64 8.88 -52.60
CA CYS A 99 38.92 9.35 -51.41
C CYS A 99 38.97 10.88 -51.29
N MET A 100 40.16 11.46 -51.42
CA MET A 100 40.36 12.91 -51.31
C MET A 100 39.67 13.70 -52.44
N LYS A 101 39.61 13.13 -53.65
CA LYS A 101 38.85 13.71 -54.77
C LYS A 101 37.35 13.75 -54.47
N GLU A 102 36.77 12.63 -54.00
CA GLU A 102 35.35 12.57 -53.68
C GLU A 102 34.97 13.54 -52.57
N TRP A 103 35.73 13.60 -51.46
CA TRP A 103 35.46 14.56 -50.39
C TRP A 103 35.64 16.02 -50.83
N SER A 104 36.66 16.31 -51.67
CA SER A 104 36.84 17.64 -52.24
C SER A 104 35.68 18.03 -53.15
N ASP A 105 35.12 17.09 -53.91
CA ASP A 105 33.97 17.36 -54.78
C ASP A 105 32.67 17.50 -53.98
N ILE A 106 32.50 16.76 -52.89
CA ILE A 106 31.40 16.93 -51.94
C ILE A 106 31.41 18.36 -51.35
N LEU A 107 32.57 18.87 -50.92
CA LEU A 107 32.67 20.25 -50.42
C LEU A 107 32.27 21.28 -51.48
N LYS A 108 32.74 21.12 -52.73
CA LYS A 108 32.33 22.00 -53.84
C LYS A 108 30.83 21.96 -54.07
N LEU A 109 30.20 20.77 -54.00
CA LEU A 109 28.75 20.63 -54.16
C LEU A 109 27.98 21.32 -53.03
N TYR A 110 28.47 21.25 -51.79
CA TYR A 110 27.89 21.96 -50.68
C TYR A 110 27.97 23.48 -50.81
N GLU A 111 29.15 23.98 -51.20
CA GLU A 111 29.44 25.41 -51.32
C GLU A 111 28.76 26.01 -52.55
N LYS A 112 28.61 25.22 -53.62
CA LYS A 112 27.87 25.59 -54.81
C LYS A 112 26.41 25.90 -54.43
N ASP A 113 25.99 27.09 -54.83
CA ASP A 113 24.64 27.61 -54.59
C ASP A 113 24.22 27.60 -53.11
N GLY A 114 25.18 27.61 -52.17
CA GLY A 114 24.95 27.77 -50.73
C GLY A 114 24.15 26.65 -50.05
N THR A 115 24.19 25.43 -50.59
CA THR A 115 23.43 24.27 -50.08
C THR A 115 23.71 24.00 -48.59
N PHE A 116 24.95 24.18 -48.14
CA PHE A 116 25.32 23.97 -46.73
C PHE A 116 24.61 24.93 -45.76
N LEU A 117 24.33 26.17 -46.17
CA LEU A 117 23.63 27.16 -45.34
C LEU A 117 22.19 26.70 -45.10
N ALA A 118 21.55 26.16 -46.15
CA ALA A 118 20.19 25.66 -46.08
C ALA A 118 20.08 24.40 -45.21
N GLU A 119 20.99 23.44 -45.37
CA GLU A 119 21.02 22.23 -44.51
C GLU A 119 21.29 22.59 -43.04
N THR A 120 22.25 23.47 -42.78
CA THR A 120 22.57 23.89 -41.40
C THR A 120 21.40 24.62 -40.76
N ALA A 121 20.71 25.51 -41.50
CA ALA A 121 19.52 26.18 -41.01
C ALA A 121 18.40 25.19 -40.65
N GLN A 122 18.17 24.17 -41.48
CA GLN A 122 17.20 23.11 -41.18
C GLN A 122 17.59 22.28 -39.97
N LEU A 123 18.88 21.93 -39.85
CA LEU A 123 19.40 21.16 -38.72
C LEU A 123 19.23 21.92 -37.40
N ILE A 124 19.55 23.22 -37.40
CA ILE A 124 19.33 24.09 -36.24
C ILE A 124 17.85 24.14 -35.85
N VAL A 125 16.96 24.37 -36.81
CA VAL A 125 15.50 24.39 -36.55
C VAL A 125 15.03 23.06 -36.00
N ARG A 126 15.50 21.94 -36.56
CA ARG A 126 15.16 20.59 -36.08
C ARG A 126 15.60 20.38 -34.64
N ASN A 127 16.85 20.72 -34.33
CA ASN A 127 17.41 20.53 -33.00
C ASN A 127 16.69 21.38 -31.95
N VAL A 128 16.41 22.65 -32.25
CA VAL A 128 15.75 23.58 -31.32
C VAL A 128 14.29 23.19 -31.11
N ASN A 129 13.55 22.86 -32.17
CA ASN A 129 12.10 22.68 -32.08
C ASN A 129 11.66 21.25 -31.73
N TYR A 130 12.49 20.24 -31.99
CA TYR A 130 12.07 18.85 -31.85
C TYR A 130 13.03 18.03 -30.98
N GLU A 131 14.31 17.95 -31.33
CA GLU A 131 15.25 17.03 -30.65
C GLU A 131 15.49 17.41 -29.18
N VAL A 132 15.81 18.69 -28.92
CA VAL A 132 16.04 19.18 -27.55
C VAL A 132 14.77 19.07 -26.70
N PRO A 133 13.58 19.53 -27.17
CA PRO A 133 12.34 19.32 -26.43
C PRO A 133 11.99 17.84 -26.20
N ALA A 134 12.25 16.95 -27.17
CA ALA A 134 11.98 15.52 -27.03
C ALA A 134 12.82 14.90 -25.90
N LEU A 135 14.13 15.16 -25.89
CA LEU A 135 15.02 14.69 -24.81
C LEU A 135 14.64 15.28 -23.46
N LYS A 136 14.33 16.58 -23.40
CA LYS A 136 13.84 17.22 -22.16
C LYS A 136 12.55 16.57 -21.65
N LYS A 137 11.62 16.24 -22.56
CA LYS A 137 10.36 15.58 -22.21
C LYS A 137 10.59 14.16 -21.69
N GLN A 138 11.53 13.42 -22.28
CA GLN A 138 11.90 12.09 -21.80
C GLN A 138 12.51 12.17 -20.39
N ILE A 139 13.48 13.06 -20.16
CA ILE A 139 14.07 13.30 -18.82
C ILE A 139 12.99 13.68 -17.80
N SER A 140 12.08 14.60 -18.15
CA SER A 140 10.99 14.99 -17.27
C SER A 140 10.04 13.83 -16.95
N LYS A 141 9.84 12.89 -17.88
CA LYS A 141 9.05 11.67 -17.65
C LYS A 141 9.76 10.75 -16.66
N CYS A 142 11.07 10.53 -16.83
CA CYS A 142 11.88 9.76 -15.89
C CYS A 142 11.80 10.35 -14.47
N GLN A 143 11.95 11.67 -14.33
CA GLN A 143 11.83 12.38 -13.04
C GLN A 143 10.43 12.24 -12.42
N GLN A 144 9.37 12.33 -13.23
CA GLN A 144 8.01 12.11 -12.76
C GLN A 144 7.82 10.67 -12.25
N THR A 145 8.27 9.68 -13.02
CA THR A 145 8.25 8.26 -12.62
C THR A 145 9.01 8.04 -11.32
N GLN A 146 10.20 8.62 -11.16
CA GLN A 146 10.97 8.53 -9.91
C GLN A 146 10.18 9.07 -8.70
N LYS A 147 9.53 10.23 -8.84
CA LYS A 147 8.71 10.81 -7.76
C LYS A 147 7.51 9.92 -7.41
N GLU A 148 6.82 9.40 -8.43
CA GLU A 148 5.69 8.50 -8.25
C GLU A 148 6.09 7.17 -7.59
N CYS A 149 7.19 6.55 -8.03
CA CYS A 149 7.74 5.34 -7.41
C CYS A 149 8.12 5.58 -5.95
N THR A 150 8.76 6.70 -5.62
CA THR A 150 9.14 7.05 -4.24
C THR A 150 7.90 7.21 -3.35
N ARG A 151 6.86 7.89 -3.85
CA ARG A 151 5.58 8.02 -3.14
C ARG A 151 4.94 6.65 -2.89
N LYS A 152 4.85 5.80 -3.92
CA LYS A 152 4.26 4.45 -3.81
C LYS A 152 5.05 3.54 -2.87
N GLN A 153 6.37 3.61 -2.86
CA GLN A 153 7.21 2.86 -1.89
C GLN A 153 6.83 3.21 -0.45
N HIS A 154 6.71 4.50 -0.13
CA HIS A 154 6.32 4.93 1.21
C HIS A 154 4.89 4.47 1.57
N GLU A 155 3.96 4.54 0.62
CA GLU A 155 2.59 4.03 0.82
C GLU A 155 2.57 2.53 1.10
N TYR A 156 3.24 1.72 0.28
CA TYR A 156 3.31 0.28 0.48
C TYR A 156 4.03 -0.11 1.79
N ALA A 157 5.11 0.59 2.14
CA ALA A 157 5.79 0.38 3.41
C ALA A 157 4.89 0.70 4.61
N ALA A 158 4.14 1.81 4.56
CA ALA A 158 3.19 2.18 5.59
C ALA A 158 2.03 1.19 5.71
N SER A 159 1.43 0.77 4.59
CA SER A 159 0.36 -0.22 4.57
C SER A 159 0.81 -1.60 5.08
N SER A 160 2.03 -2.04 4.71
CA SER A 160 2.60 -3.28 5.23
C SER A 160 2.82 -3.23 6.75
N ALA A 161 3.36 -2.10 7.25
CA ALA A 161 3.59 -1.90 8.67
C ALA A 161 2.28 -1.85 9.46
N ASP A 162 1.24 -1.20 8.92
CA ASP A 162 -0.07 -1.14 9.55
C ASP A 162 -0.73 -2.52 9.63
N LEU A 163 -0.76 -3.30 8.55
CA LEU A 163 -1.29 -4.66 8.56
C LEU A 163 -0.57 -5.57 9.57
N ARG A 164 0.76 -5.46 9.68
CA ARG A 164 1.53 -6.21 10.68
C ARG A 164 1.23 -5.76 12.10
N LYS A 165 0.98 -4.46 12.32
CA LYS A 165 0.54 -3.93 13.61
C LYS A 165 -0.86 -4.43 13.97
N GLN A 166 -1.78 -4.43 13.02
CA GLN A 166 -3.14 -4.97 13.21
C GLN A 166 -3.09 -6.47 13.53
N TYR A 167 -2.26 -7.24 12.82
CA TYR A 167 -2.04 -8.65 13.12
C TYR A 167 -1.54 -8.84 14.56
N ALA A 168 -0.50 -8.11 14.98
CA ALA A 168 0.03 -8.20 16.34
C ALA A 168 -1.01 -7.80 17.41
N ALA A 169 -1.84 -6.80 17.12
CA ALA A 169 -2.94 -6.41 17.99
C ALA A 169 -4.00 -7.52 18.12
N SER A 170 -4.41 -8.13 17.00
CA SER A 170 -5.33 -9.28 17.00
C SER A 170 -4.76 -10.48 17.76
N CYS A 171 -3.48 -10.83 17.58
CA CYS A 171 -2.83 -11.89 18.35
C CYS A 171 -2.81 -11.58 19.85
N LYS A 172 -2.51 -10.33 20.23
CA LYS A 172 -2.54 -9.90 21.64
C LYS A 172 -3.95 -9.98 22.25
N GLN A 173 -4.98 -9.61 21.50
CA GLN A 173 -6.38 -9.67 21.95
C GLN A 173 -6.85 -11.11 22.16
N LEU A 174 -6.37 -12.05 21.33
CA LEU A 174 -6.61 -13.48 21.48
C LEU A 174 -5.76 -14.12 22.59
N GLY A 175 -4.65 -13.48 22.98
CA GLY A 175 -3.70 -14.03 23.95
C GLY A 175 -2.73 -15.06 23.36
N ILE A 176 -2.44 -14.95 22.06
CA ILE A 176 -1.56 -15.86 21.32
C ILE A 176 -0.30 -15.12 20.82
N GLU A 177 0.76 -15.86 20.50
CA GLU A 177 1.99 -15.29 19.92
C GLU A 177 1.84 -15.09 18.40
N GLY A 178 1.02 -15.91 17.75
CA GLY A 178 0.74 -15.89 16.32
C GLY A 178 1.62 -16.83 15.48
N LYS A 179 2.52 -17.61 16.09
CA LYS A 179 3.44 -18.48 15.32
C LYS A 179 2.77 -19.76 14.83
N GLN A 180 1.98 -20.38 15.69
CA GLN A 180 1.20 -21.59 15.41
C GLN A 180 -0.22 -21.35 15.89
N ILE A 181 -0.99 -20.60 15.10
CA ILE A 181 -2.29 -20.05 15.50
C ILE A 181 -3.22 -21.15 16.02
N LYS A 182 -3.40 -22.26 15.29
CA LYS A 182 -4.33 -23.32 15.71
C LYS A 182 -3.84 -24.03 16.98
N SER A 183 -2.54 -24.33 17.05
CA SER A 183 -1.93 -24.98 18.23
C SER A 183 -2.00 -24.10 19.48
N GLU A 184 -1.74 -22.79 19.35
CA GLU A 184 -1.82 -21.82 20.43
C GLU A 184 -3.26 -21.64 20.92
N LEU A 185 -4.23 -21.53 20.00
CA LEU A 185 -5.66 -21.45 20.35
C LEU A 185 -6.15 -22.75 21.03
N ALA A 186 -5.69 -23.91 20.57
CA ALA A 186 -6.02 -25.19 21.20
C ALA A 186 -5.50 -25.29 22.64
N SER A 187 -4.30 -24.75 22.91
CA SER A 187 -3.76 -24.68 24.28
C SER A 187 -4.63 -23.79 25.18
N LEU A 188 -5.10 -22.64 24.67
CA LEU A 188 -5.95 -21.74 25.44
C LEU A 188 -7.31 -22.37 25.79
N VAL A 189 -7.92 -23.12 24.86
CA VAL A 189 -9.17 -23.84 25.11
C VAL A 189 -8.98 -24.97 26.14
N LYS A 190 -7.83 -25.64 26.15
CA LYS A 190 -7.53 -26.66 27.14
C LYS A 190 -7.53 -26.11 28.57
N ASP A 191 -7.05 -24.88 28.76
CA ASP A 191 -6.99 -24.23 30.07
C ASP A 191 -8.31 -23.56 30.46
N LEU A 192 -9.24 -23.36 29.51
CA LEU A 192 -10.51 -22.65 29.69
C LEU A 192 -11.37 -23.19 30.85
N PRO A 193 -11.58 -24.51 31.07
CA PRO A 193 -12.37 -24.98 32.22
C PRO A 193 -11.81 -24.52 33.57
N SER A 194 -10.48 -24.43 33.68
CA SER A 194 -9.81 -23.95 34.88
C SER A 194 -10.00 -22.44 35.06
N GLU A 195 -9.94 -21.66 33.97
CA GLU A 195 -10.22 -20.22 33.98
C GLU A 195 -11.67 -19.93 34.36
N LEU A 196 -12.64 -20.66 33.80
CA LEU A 196 -14.06 -20.52 34.13
C LEU A 196 -14.33 -20.82 35.62
N SER A 197 -13.62 -21.78 36.20
CA SER A 197 -13.74 -22.11 37.62
C SER A 197 -13.23 -20.97 38.55
N LYS A 198 -12.31 -20.12 38.09
CA LYS A 198 -11.86 -18.93 38.85
C LYS A 198 -12.96 -17.90 39.01
N PHE A 199 -13.94 -17.82 38.09
CA PHE A 199 -15.08 -16.93 38.25
C PHE A 199 -15.99 -17.37 39.39
N ALA A 200 -16.22 -18.68 39.56
CA ALA A 200 -16.96 -19.18 40.72
C ALA A 200 -16.23 -18.91 42.05
N VAL A 201 -14.90 -19.01 42.06
CA VAL A 201 -14.10 -18.62 43.23
C VAL A 201 -14.22 -17.12 43.51
N SER A 202 -14.15 -16.28 42.46
CA SER A 202 -14.26 -14.83 42.56
C SER A 202 -15.66 -14.40 43.01
N ALA A 203 -16.71 -15.11 42.57
CA ALA A 203 -18.10 -14.87 42.95
C ALA A 203 -18.30 -14.93 44.47
N LYS A 204 -17.51 -15.70 45.21
CA LYS A 204 -17.55 -15.72 46.70
C LYS A 204 -17.36 -14.34 47.32
N SER A 205 -16.61 -13.45 46.66
CA SER A 205 -16.43 -12.08 47.13
C SER A 205 -17.71 -11.23 47.10
N LEU A 206 -18.76 -11.71 46.41
CA LEU A 206 -20.08 -11.07 46.28
C LEU A 206 -21.09 -11.53 47.33
N GLU A 207 -20.74 -12.46 48.22
CA GLU A 207 -21.66 -13.01 49.23
C GLU A 207 -22.35 -11.92 50.06
N GLU A 208 -21.57 -10.93 50.53
CA GLU A 208 -22.10 -9.80 51.30
C GLU A 208 -23.08 -8.95 50.48
N ALA A 209 -22.82 -8.77 49.19
CA ALA A 209 -23.68 -8.01 48.29
C ALA A 209 -25.01 -8.72 48.04
N VAL A 210 -24.98 -10.05 47.87
CA VAL A 210 -26.19 -10.88 47.72
C VAL A 210 -27.00 -10.89 49.00
N GLN A 211 -26.35 -11.03 50.16
CA GLN A 211 -27.04 -10.96 51.46
C GLN A 211 -27.69 -9.60 51.68
N PHE A 212 -27.01 -8.51 51.32
CA PHE A 212 -27.56 -7.17 51.39
C PHE A 212 -28.78 -7.01 50.46
N TYR A 213 -28.69 -7.49 49.22
CA TYR A 213 -29.81 -7.46 48.27
C TYR A 213 -31.02 -8.24 48.79
N ASP A 214 -30.82 -9.45 49.32
CA ASP A 214 -31.89 -10.26 49.90
C ASP A 214 -32.58 -9.58 51.08
N LYS A 215 -31.81 -9.01 52.01
CA LYS A 215 -32.35 -8.25 53.15
C LYS A 215 -33.17 -7.05 52.68
N PHE A 216 -32.66 -6.35 51.66
CA PHE A 216 -33.35 -5.20 51.08
C PHE A 216 -34.68 -5.60 50.41
N THR A 217 -34.69 -6.64 49.57
CA THR A 217 -35.92 -7.13 48.92
C THR A 217 -36.97 -7.57 49.92
N LYS A 218 -36.58 -8.32 50.97
CA LYS A 218 -37.50 -8.75 52.04
C LYS A 218 -38.18 -7.57 52.72
N PHE A 219 -37.40 -6.53 53.01
CA PHE A 219 -37.89 -5.33 53.66
C PHE A 219 -38.85 -4.54 52.76
N VAL A 220 -38.45 -4.26 51.51
CA VAL A 220 -39.26 -3.47 50.59
C VAL A 220 -40.55 -4.21 50.19
N CYS A 221 -40.48 -5.52 49.95
CA CYS A 221 -41.63 -6.32 49.56
C CYS A 221 -42.49 -6.79 50.75
N ASN A 222 -42.02 -6.60 51.99
CA ASN A 222 -42.63 -7.12 53.23
C ASN A 222 -43.04 -8.61 53.11
N ASN A 223 -42.19 -9.41 52.45
CA ASN A 223 -42.42 -10.83 52.19
C ASN A 223 -41.11 -11.62 52.29
N GLU A 224 -41.08 -12.57 53.23
CA GLU A 224 -39.91 -13.43 53.48
C GLU A 224 -39.53 -14.32 52.28
N SER A 225 -40.48 -14.67 51.41
CA SER A 225 -40.21 -15.48 50.23
C SER A 225 -39.76 -14.69 49.01
N ALA A 226 -39.83 -13.36 49.03
CA ALA A 226 -39.49 -12.52 47.87
C ALA A 226 -38.02 -12.63 47.48
N SER A 227 -37.12 -12.85 48.45
CA SER A 227 -35.69 -12.99 48.18
C SER A 227 -35.28 -14.38 47.66
N ALA A 228 -36.19 -15.36 47.59
CA ALA A 228 -35.86 -16.69 47.07
C ALA A 228 -35.57 -16.69 45.56
N GLU A 229 -36.15 -15.72 44.84
CA GLU A 229 -36.01 -15.56 43.39
C GLU A 229 -34.80 -14.71 43.00
N ASN A 230 -34.26 -13.90 43.92
CA ASN A 230 -33.13 -13.03 43.64
C ASN A 230 -31.89 -13.86 43.25
N VAL A 231 -31.27 -13.54 42.11
CA VAL A 231 -29.93 -14.00 41.70
C VAL A 231 -29.67 -15.50 41.94
N ARG A 232 -30.60 -16.35 41.48
CA ARG A 232 -30.67 -17.78 41.83
C ARG A 232 -29.42 -18.56 41.47
N LEU A 233 -28.84 -18.30 40.30
CA LEU A 233 -27.66 -19.04 39.84
C LEU A 233 -26.40 -18.55 40.55
N LEU A 234 -26.28 -17.25 40.80
CA LEU A 234 -25.21 -16.70 41.64
C LEU A 234 -25.24 -17.31 43.05
N LYS A 235 -26.42 -17.49 43.67
CA LYS A 235 -26.57 -18.18 44.96
C LYS A 235 -26.14 -19.65 44.91
N HIS A 236 -26.45 -20.35 43.82
CA HIS A 236 -25.96 -21.71 43.60
C HIS A 236 -24.44 -21.75 43.49
N ILE A 237 -23.83 -20.83 42.73
CA ILE A 237 -22.37 -20.74 42.58
C ILE A 237 -21.69 -20.38 43.91
N LEU A 238 -22.28 -19.50 44.72
CA LEU A 238 -21.78 -19.16 46.06
C LEU A 238 -21.73 -20.38 46.99
N SER A 239 -22.78 -21.20 46.96
CA SER A 239 -22.91 -22.35 47.86
C SER A 239 -22.18 -23.61 47.40
N LYS A 240 -22.22 -23.91 46.10
CA LYS A 240 -21.73 -25.17 45.52
C LYS A 240 -20.56 -25.00 44.53
N GLY A 241 -20.26 -23.78 44.09
CA GLY A 241 -19.21 -23.51 43.11
C GLY A 241 -19.62 -23.80 41.67
N ASN A 242 -18.63 -24.00 40.79
CA ASN A 242 -18.84 -24.25 39.37
C ASN A 242 -19.21 -25.72 39.08
N THR A 243 -20.39 -26.15 39.55
CA THR A 243 -20.88 -27.53 39.35
C THR A 243 -21.31 -27.79 37.91
N SER A 244 -21.68 -29.04 37.58
CA SER A 244 -22.31 -29.34 36.28
C SER A 244 -23.68 -28.69 36.14
N THR A 245 -24.11 -28.44 34.90
CA THR A 245 -25.47 -27.99 34.59
C THR A 245 -26.51 -29.03 35.00
N TYR A 246 -26.16 -30.33 34.94
CA TYR A 246 -27.00 -31.40 35.49
C TYR A 246 -27.30 -31.19 36.99
N GLU A 247 -26.29 -30.88 37.81
CA GLU A 247 -26.49 -30.67 39.24
C GLU A 247 -27.34 -29.42 39.52
N TRP A 248 -27.16 -28.36 38.74
CA TRP A 248 -28.01 -27.16 38.82
C TRP A 248 -29.47 -27.48 38.51
N ARG A 249 -29.73 -28.24 37.43
CA ARG A 249 -31.09 -28.55 36.96
C ARG A 249 -31.81 -29.55 37.86
N THR A 250 -31.11 -30.56 38.38
CA THR A 250 -31.71 -31.67 39.13
C THR A 250 -31.56 -31.55 40.65
N GLY A 251 -30.67 -30.66 41.11
CA GLY A 251 -30.31 -30.51 42.53
C GLY A 251 -29.36 -31.60 43.06
N GLN A 252 -29.05 -32.63 42.28
CA GLN A 252 -28.22 -33.78 42.67
C GLN A 252 -26.98 -33.90 41.76
N PRO A 253 -25.79 -34.27 42.29
CA PRO A 253 -24.61 -34.46 41.47
C PRO A 253 -24.75 -35.67 40.54
N PRO A 254 -24.20 -35.62 39.30
CA PRO A 254 -24.24 -36.76 38.39
C PRO A 254 -23.34 -37.91 38.87
N THR A 255 -23.72 -39.15 38.57
CA THR A 255 -22.91 -40.35 38.86
C THR A 255 -21.81 -40.58 37.82
N ARG A 256 -21.98 -40.09 36.59
CA ARG A 256 -20.96 -40.08 35.53
C ARG A 256 -21.15 -38.85 34.64
N THR A 257 -20.05 -38.22 34.25
CA THR A 257 -20.04 -37.09 33.31
C THR A 257 -19.33 -37.53 32.03
N ASP A 258 -19.98 -37.35 30.88
CA ASP A 258 -19.40 -37.63 29.57
C ASP A 258 -19.05 -36.31 28.87
N HIS A 259 -17.76 -35.97 28.81
CA HIS A 259 -17.28 -34.75 28.20
C HIS A 259 -16.98 -34.98 26.73
N GLN A 260 -17.66 -34.23 25.86
CA GLN A 260 -17.36 -34.23 24.44
C GLN A 260 -16.16 -33.31 24.20
N GLU A 261 -14.99 -33.89 23.92
CA GLU A 261 -13.80 -33.11 23.56
C GLU A 261 -13.96 -32.50 22.18
N ILE A 262 -13.75 -31.19 22.06
CA ILE A 262 -13.63 -30.53 20.76
C ILE A 262 -12.23 -30.78 20.23
N ALA A 263 -12.14 -31.59 19.17
CA ALA A 263 -10.91 -31.80 18.45
C ALA A 263 -10.68 -30.64 17.45
N ILE A 264 -9.72 -29.78 17.73
CA ILE A 264 -9.21 -28.81 16.77
C ILE A 264 -8.27 -29.56 15.82
N ASP A 265 -8.51 -29.46 14.52
CA ASP A 265 -7.66 -30.09 13.50
C ASP A 265 -6.36 -29.28 13.32
N LEU A 266 -5.24 -29.91 13.66
CA LEU A 266 -3.88 -29.35 13.62
C LEU A 266 -3.05 -29.85 12.42
N SER A 267 -3.63 -30.65 11.53
CA SER A 267 -2.92 -31.26 10.39
C SER A 267 -2.17 -30.24 9.53
N ASP A 268 -2.83 -29.12 9.19
CA ASP A 268 -2.26 -28.04 8.36
C ASP A 268 -0.94 -27.46 8.91
N GLU A 269 -0.80 -27.38 10.24
CA GLU A 269 0.39 -26.83 10.90
C GLU A 269 1.52 -27.87 11.00
N GLN A 270 1.15 -29.14 11.16
CA GLN A 270 2.11 -30.26 11.20
C GLN A 270 2.72 -30.52 9.82
N ASP A 271 1.93 -30.39 8.76
CA ASP A 271 2.40 -30.53 7.38
C ASP A 271 3.33 -29.38 6.97
N ALA A 272 3.06 -28.15 7.42
CA ALA A 272 3.94 -27.00 7.21
C ALA A 272 5.28 -27.16 7.96
N ALA A 273 5.25 -27.68 9.19
CA ALA A 273 6.45 -27.94 9.98
C ALA A 273 7.30 -29.11 9.41
N ALA A 274 6.65 -30.15 8.87
CA ALA A 274 7.32 -31.32 8.29
C ALA A 274 7.97 -31.03 6.92
N ASN A 275 7.34 -30.18 6.10
CA ASN A 275 7.83 -29.87 4.75
C ASN A 275 8.83 -28.71 4.69
N GLY A 276 9.12 -28.03 5.82
CA GLY A 276 10.06 -26.91 5.85
C GLY A 276 9.67 -25.75 4.91
N THR A 277 8.42 -25.74 4.43
CA THR A 277 7.87 -24.67 3.64
C THR A 277 7.62 -23.52 4.59
N ASN A 278 8.58 -22.58 4.65
CA ASN A 278 8.15 -21.18 4.79
C ASN A 278 7.01 -21.00 3.79
N ASP A 279 5.88 -20.44 4.22
CA ASP A 279 4.76 -20.04 3.36
C ASP A 279 5.29 -19.08 2.26
N VAL A 280 6.02 -19.62 1.29
CA VAL A 280 6.42 -18.96 0.06
C VAL A 280 5.16 -19.01 -0.75
N ILE A 281 4.36 -17.96 -0.56
CA ILE A 281 3.12 -17.80 -1.28
C ILE A 281 3.49 -17.69 -2.76
N ASP A 282 3.10 -18.71 -3.53
CA ASP A 282 3.22 -18.75 -4.98
C ASP A 282 2.25 -17.71 -5.57
N TRP A 283 2.74 -16.49 -5.68
CA TRP A 283 2.05 -15.39 -6.35
C TRP A 283 2.22 -15.56 -7.85
N GLY A 284 1.58 -16.59 -8.41
CA GLY A 284 1.69 -17.01 -9.80
C GLY A 284 1.93 -15.84 -10.75
N ALA A 285 2.98 -15.98 -11.58
CA ALA A 285 3.45 -14.98 -12.51
C ALA A 285 2.29 -14.32 -13.28
N THR A 286 1.90 -13.12 -12.87
CA THR A 286 1.03 -12.27 -13.69
C THR A 286 1.91 -11.65 -14.74
N ASP A 287 1.73 -12.12 -15.97
CA ASP A 287 2.38 -11.61 -17.17
C ASP A 287 2.42 -10.07 -17.19
N ALA A 288 3.62 -9.55 -17.39
CA ALA A 288 3.88 -8.14 -17.64
C ALA A 288 3.13 -7.70 -18.91
N GLY A 289 1.92 -7.16 -18.76
CA GLY A 289 1.14 -6.67 -19.91
C GLY A 289 -0.32 -6.34 -19.65
N GLY A 290 -0.91 -6.78 -18.55
CA GLY A 290 -2.23 -6.32 -18.13
C GLY A 290 -2.07 -5.18 -17.13
N ALA A 291 -2.51 -3.98 -17.47
CA ALA A 291 -2.89 -3.02 -16.44
C ALA A 291 -3.98 -3.71 -15.61
N THR A 292 -3.61 -4.23 -14.44
CA THR A 292 -4.59 -4.52 -13.40
C THR A 292 -5.14 -3.18 -13.00
N ASP A 293 -6.25 -2.85 -13.65
CA ASP A 293 -7.23 -1.90 -13.19
C ASP A 293 -7.45 -2.19 -11.70
N LEU A 294 -6.79 -1.40 -10.85
CA LEU A 294 -7.18 -1.20 -9.45
C LEU A 294 -8.47 -0.35 -9.46
N GLY A 295 -9.42 -0.74 -10.31
CA GLY A 295 -10.73 -0.15 -10.40
C GLY A 295 -11.39 -0.42 -9.07
N GLU A 296 -11.53 0.64 -8.29
CA GLU A 296 -12.68 1.01 -7.44
C GLU A 296 -13.42 -0.11 -6.68
N ASN A 297 -12.75 -1.24 -6.45
CA ASN A 297 -13.14 -2.26 -5.51
C ASN A 297 -12.28 -1.99 -4.29
N THR A 298 -12.70 -0.99 -3.51
CA THR A 298 -12.68 -1.13 -2.06
C THR A 298 -13.08 -2.58 -1.77
N ILE A 299 -12.10 -3.38 -1.37
CA ILE A 299 -12.36 -4.75 -0.93
C ILE A 299 -13.20 -4.58 0.32
N ASP A 300 -14.49 -4.75 0.12
CA ASP A 300 -15.49 -4.74 1.14
C ASP A 300 -15.12 -5.84 2.14
N PHE A 301 -14.85 -5.47 3.39
CA PHE A 301 -14.76 -6.42 4.49
C PHE A 301 -16.17 -6.86 4.89
N ASP A 302 -16.98 -7.19 3.90
CA ASP A 302 -18.35 -7.66 4.08
C ASP A 302 -18.28 -9.10 4.59
N LEU A 303 -18.12 -9.23 5.89
CA LEU A 303 -18.57 -10.38 6.64
C LEU A 303 -20.09 -10.25 6.83
N GLY A 304 -20.85 -10.13 5.73
CA GLY A 304 -22.23 -9.66 5.80
C GLY A 304 -23.09 -9.96 4.58
N ASP A 305 -23.14 -11.22 4.13
CA ASP A 305 -24.39 -11.70 3.49
C ASP A 305 -25.46 -11.98 4.56
N ILE A 306 -25.82 -10.94 5.32
CA ILE A 306 -27.07 -10.82 6.09
C ILE A 306 -27.49 -9.34 6.05
N THR A 307 -28.24 -8.97 5.02
CA THR A 307 -28.96 -7.70 4.96
C THR A 307 -30.05 -7.62 6.02
N VAL A 308 -30.16 -6.50 6.74
CA VAL A 308 -31.46 -6.01 7.25
C VAL A 308 -31.60 -4.51 7.00
N GLU A 309 -32.61 -4.16 6.22
CA GLU A 309 -33.08 -2.80 6.01
C GLU A 309 -33.54 -2.15 7.32
N SER A 310 -32.99 -0.99 7.67
CA SER A 310 -33.78 0.07 8.31
C SER A 310 -33.14 1.45 8.20
N GLY A 311 -33.82 2.31 7.44
CA GLY A 311 -34.13 3.68 7.88
C GLY A 311 -32.99 4.69 7.90
N GLY A 312 -32.70 5.28 6.74
CA GLY A 312 -31.58 6.21 6.51
C GLY A 312 -31.59 7.55 7.26
N VAL A 313 -30.47 8.27 7.15
CA VAL A 313 -30.38 9.70 6.77
C VAL A 313 -29.08 9.91 5.99
N LEU A 314 -29.15 10.66 4.89
CA LEU A 314 -28.06 11.07 4.01
C LEU A 314 -27.26 12.25 4.60
N ALA A 315 -25.94 12.21 4.50
CA ALA A 315 -25.03 13.36 4.36
C ALA A 315 -23.78 12.84 3.61
N ALA A 316 -23.43 13.18 2.36
CA ALA A 316 -23.34 14.43 1.62
C ALA A 316 -22.06 15.27 1.85
N ASP A 317 -20.87 14.65 1.80
CA ASP A 317 -19.62 15.25 1.25
C ASP A 317 -18.36 14.39 1.45
N GLY A 318 -17.93 13.69 0.39
CA GLY A 318 -16.54 13.70 -0.13
C GLY A 318 -15.31 13.41 0.76
N GLU A 319 -15.44 12.81 1.95
CA GLU A 319 -14.29 12.37 2.76
C GLU A 319 -14.34 10.84 2.94
N VAL A 320 -13.34 10.13 2.38
CA VAL A 320 -13.20 8.67 2.55
C VAL A 320 -12.68 8.42 3.95
N VAL A 321 -13.60 8.20 4.89
CA VAL A 321 -13.28 7.59 6.19
C VAL A 321 -13.08 6.10 5.92
N LEU A 322 -11.84 5.63 6.09
CA LEU A 322 -11.54 4.21 6.20
C LEU A 322 -12.15 3.72 7.52
N GLU A 323 -13.41 3.31 7.50
CA GLU A 323 -13.98 2.53 8.59
C GLU A 323 -13.29 1.16 8.57
N ASN A 324 -12.25 1.05 9.39
CA ASN A 324 -11.77 -0.24 9.88
C ASN A 324 -12.99 -0.94 10.51
N PRO A 325 -13.34 -2.18 10.11
CA PRO A 325 -14.14 -3.00 10.98
C PRO A 325 -13.20 -3.36 12.13
N ASP A 326 -13.30 -2.59 13.21
CA ASP A 326 -12.81 -3.03 14.50
C ASP A 326 -13.37 -4.43 14.74
N ILE A 327 -12.56 -5.30 15.35
CA ILE A 327 -13.00 -6.63 15.82
C ILE A 327 -14.22 -6.52 16.76
N ASP A 328 -14.55 -5.31 17.21
CA ASP A 328 -15.74 -4.95 17.97
C ASP A 328 -17.04 -4.93 17.15
N THR A 329 -16.99 -4.98 15.81
CA THR A 329 -18.16 -4.97 14.90
C THR A 329 -18.52 -6.35 14.34
N ILE A 330 -18.13 -7.44 15.00
CA ILE A 330 -18.65 -8.76 14.67
C ILE A 330 -20.10 -8.82 15.17
N ASP A 331 -21.06 -9.07 14.27
CA ASP A 331 -22.44 -9.37 14.66
C ASP A 331 -22.51 -10.71 15.39
N TRP A 332 -22.59 -10.64 16.72
CA TRP A 332 -22.66 -11.79 17.63
C TRP A 332 -24.00 -12.52 17.60
N GLY A 333 -25.00 -12.02 16.86
CA GLY A 333 -26.32 -12.64 16.70
C GLY A 333 -26.38 -13.73 15.62
N ALA A 334 -25.39 -13.80 14.73
CA ALA A 334 -25.41 -14.64 13.52
C ALA A 334 -24.72 -16.01 13.68
N VAL A 335 -24.61 -16.56 14.89
CA VAL A 335 -24.41 -18.03 15.06
C VAL A 335 -25.78 -18.73 15.01
N GLY A 336 -26.55 -18.40 13.98
CA GLY A 336 -27.80 -19.06 13.61
C GLY A 336 -27.54 -20.18 12.63
N ASP A 337 -26.65 -21.12 12.96
CA ASP A 337 -26.60 -22.45 12.34
C ASP A 337 -25.70 -23.38 13.16
N ILE A 338 -25.97 -23.43 14.47
CA ILE A 338 -25.86 -24.71 15.15
C ILE A 338 -27.08 -25.47 14.62
N THR A 339 -26.92 -26.24 13.54
CA THR A 339 -27.88 -27.33 13.28
C THR A 339 -28.05 -28.02 14.62
N PRO A 340 -29.25 -28.03 15.23
CA PRO A 340 -29.47 -28.89 16.35
C PRO A 340 -29.10 -30.26 15.81
N ILE A 341 -27.98 -30.81 16.25
CA ILE A 341 -27.92 -32.26 16.31
C ILE A 341 -29.10 -32.52 17.24
N GLU A 342 -30.23 -32.92 16.65
CA GLU A 342 -31.34 -33.49 17.39
C GLU A 342 -30.67 -34.57 18.22
N SER A 343 -30.37 -34.22 19.47
CA SER A 343 -30.05 -35.17 20.51
C SER A 343 -31.34 -35.95 20.63
N THR A 344 -31.42 -36.99 19.80
CA THR A 344 -32.45 -37.99 19.80
C THR A 344 -32.62 -38.32 21.27
N GLU A 345 -33.83 -38.14 21.81
CA GLU A 345 -34.17 -38.50 23.18
C GLU A 345 -34.06 -40.03 23.34
N ILE A 346 -32.84 -40.55 23.27
CA ILE A 346 -32.49 -41.92 23.55
C ILE A 346 -32.23 -41.93 25.05
N GLY A 347 -33.26 -42.38 25.77
CA GLY A 347 -33.34 -42.55 27.22
C GLY A 347 -32.13 -42.09 28.03
N GLN A 348 -32.25 -40.93 28.67
CA GLN A 348 -31.32 -40.51 29.72
C GLN A 348 -31.28 -41.62 30.79
N GLU A 349 -30.16 -42.36 30.87
CA GLU A 349 -29.86 -43.16 32.04
C GLU A 349 -29.87 -42.22 33.26
N SER A 350 -30.75 -42.50 34.23
CA SER A 350 -30.88 -41.70 35.44
C SER A 350 -29.52 -41.56 36.14
N GLY A 351 -28.95 -40.35 36.12
CA GLY A 351 -27.69 -40.00 36.78
C GLY A 351 -26.50 -39.68 35.87
N VAL A 352 -26.60 -39.85 34.55
CA VAL A 352 -25.48 -39.53 33.63
C VAL A 352 -25.67 -38.13 33.00
N ALA A 353 -24.68 -37.26 33.18
CA ALA A 353 -24.64 -35.94 32.53
C ALA A 353 -23.95 -36.06 31.16
N THR A 354 -24.69 -35.75 30.09
CA THR A 354 -24.22 -35.80 28.70
C THR A 354 -24.49 -34.48 27.96
N GLY A 355 -23.72 -34.18 26.92
CA GLY A 355 -23.90 -32.98 26.10
C GLY A 355 -23.83 -31.68 26.92
N LYS A 356 -24.84 -30.81 26.79
CA LYS A 356 -24.94 -29.54 27.54
C LYS A 356 -25.02 -29.73 29.06
N ASP A 357 -25.57 -30.85 29.54
CA ASP A 357 -25.69 -31.16 30.97
C ASP A 357 -24.34 -31.54 31.61
N ALA A 358 -23.37 -31.97 30.80
CA ALA A 358 -22.00 -32.31 31.23
C ALA A 358 -21.11 -31.08 31.43
N LEU A 359 -21.45 -29.95 30.83
CA LEU A 359 -20.74 -28.69 31.00
C LEU A 359 -20.95 -28.14 32.41
N SER A 360 -20.01 -27.32 32.87
CA SER A 360 -20.19 -26.57 34.13
C SER A 360 -21.17 -25.41 33.96
N VAL A 361 -21.76 -24.93 35.06
CA VAL A 361 -22.77 -23.86 35.01
C VAL A 361 -22.28 -22.54 34.40
N ILE A 362 -20.99 -22.22 34.50
CA ILE A 362 -20.40 -21.04 33.85
C ILE A 362 -20.03 -21.33 32.38
N ASP A 363 -19.86 -22.59 32.04
CA ASP A 363 -19.34 -23.03 30.75
C ASP A 363 -20.46 -23.34 29.73
N ASN A 364 -21.62 -23.77 30.23
CA ASN A 364 -22.84 -23.90 29.44
C ASN A 364 -23.40 -22.50 29.09
N PRO A 365 -23.66 -22.20 27.80
CA PRO A 365 -24.14 -20.88 27.38
C PRO A 365 -25.43 -20.40 28.04
N GLU A 366 -26.39 -21.30 28.27
CA GLU A 366 -27.71 -20.93 28.82
C GLU A 366 -27.57 -20.53 30.29
N THR A 367 -26.89 -21.34 31.09
CA THR A 367 -26.66 -21.01 32.50
C THR A 367 -25.66 -19.88 32.66
N ARG A 368 -24.66 -19.75 31.78
CA ARG A 368 -23.76 -18.59 31.78
C ARG A 368 -24.53 -17.28 31.57
N ASN A 369 -25.48 -17.24 30.64
CA ASN A 369 -26.32 -16.07 30.43
C ASN A 369 -27.13 -15.74 31.68
N ASN A 370 -27.73 -16.74 32.34
CA ASN A 370 -28.40 -16.52 33.62
C ASN A 370 -27.45 -15.98 34.70
N PHE A 371 -26.18 -16.42 34.71
CA PHE A 371 -25.18 -15.91 35.66
C PHE A 371 -24.81 -14.46 35.35
N ILE A 372 -24.69 -14.10 34.08
CA ILE A 372 -24.46 -12.72 33.63
C ILE A 372 -25.67 -11.86 34.00
N ASP A 373 -26.90 -12.33 33.78
CA ASP A 373 -28.13 -11.65 34.15
C ASP A 373 -28.21 -11.41 35.66
N ASP A 374 -27.89 -12.41 36.48
CA ASP A 374 -27.80 -12.28 37.94
C ASP A 374 -26.77 -11.22 38.36
N LEU A 375 -25.60 -11.17 37.71
CA LEU A 375 -24.59 -10.15 37.97
C LEU A 375 -25.04 -8.75 37.51
N LEU A 376 -25.74 -8.65 36.39
CA LEU A 376 -26.30 -7.39 35.88
C LEU A 376 -27.41 -6.86 36.79
N GLU A 377 -28.28 -7.74 37.28
CA GLU A 377 -29.31 -7.42 38.28
C GLU A 377 -28.68 -6.88 39.56
N LEU A 378 -27.69 -7.60 40.12
CA LEU A 378 -26.98 -7.16 41.31
C LEU A 378 -26.23 -5.84 41.09
N LYS A 379 -25.61 -5.66 39.91
CA LYS A 379 -24.96 -4.39 39.51
C LYS A 379 -25.98 -3.25 39.47
N ALA A 380 -27.14 -3.46 38.86
CA ALA A 380 -28.18 -2.45 38.75
C ALA A 380 -28.68 -2.03 40.13
N PHE A 381 -28.98 -3.00 40.99
CA PHE A 381 -29.37 -2.76 42.39
C PHE A 381 -28.32 -1.93 43.15
N LEU A 382 -27.04 -2.35 43.13
CA LEU A 382 -25.97 -1.65 43.85
C LEU A 382 -25.68 -0.27 43.27
N THR A 383 -25.83 -0.08 41.95
CA THR A 383 -25.67 1.23 41.30
C THR A 383 -26.76 2.19 41.76
N GLN A 384 -28.01 1.74 41.74
CA GLN A 384 -29.14 2.50 42.24
C GLN A 384 -28.94 2.85 43.73
N ARG A 385 -28.54 1.86 44.53
CA ARG A 385 -28.31 2.06 45.97
C ARG A 385 -27.18 3.04 46.26
N ALA A 386 -26.08 2.98 45.52
CA ALA A 386 -24.98 3.93 45.67
C ALA A 386 -25.43 5.36 45.38
N HIS A 387 -26.29 5.56 44.38
CA HIS A 387 -26.85 6.86 44.05
C HIS A 387 -27.76 7.40 45.16
N GLU A 388 -28.66 6.55 45.69
CA GLU A 388 -29.56 6.90 46.81
C GLU A 388 -28.82 7.25 48.10
N VAL A 389 -27.71 6.57 48.40
CA VAL A 389 -26.90 6.84 49.60
C VAL A 389 -26.04 8.10 49.41
N ALA A 390 -25.54 8.35 48.20
CA ALA A 390 -24.70 9.53 47.91
C ALA A 390 -25.51 10.84 47.85
N HIS A 391 -26.72 10.78 47.31
CA HIS A 391 -27.64 11.90 47.27
C HIS A 391 -28.69 11.65 48.33
N ASP A 392 -28.49 12.24 49.52
CA ASP A 392 -29.39 12.20 50.69
C ASP A 392 -30.80 12.66 50.32
N THR A 393 -31.50 11.77 49.63
CA THR A 393 -32.87 11.91 49.15
C THR A 393 -33.75 11.47 50.30
N GLY A 394 -33.71 12.27 51.37
CA GLY A 394 -34.37 12.05 52.65
C GLY A 394 -35.91 12.06 52.61
N ASP A 395 -36.53 11.63 51.52
CA ASP A 395 -37.99 11.61 51.32
C ASP A 395 -38.60 10.20 51.23
N ALA A 396 -37.81 9.13 51.32
CA ALA A 396 -38.37 7.79 51.48
C ALA A 396 -38.71 7.54 52.96
N SER A 397 -39.89 8.00 53.40
CA SER A 397 -40.46 7.69 54.74
C SER A 397 -40.35 6.20 55.11
N HIS A 398 -40.36 5.31 54.11
CA HIS A 398 -40.15 3.87 54.25
C HIS A 398 -38.74 3.45 54.68
N MET A 399 -37.67 4.18 54.34
CA MET A 399 -36.30 3.81 54.75
C MET A 399 -35.98 4.17 56.20
N SER A 400 -36.74 5.10 56.81
CA SER A 400 -36.54 5.48 58.22
C SER A 400 -36.91 4.37 59.22
N SER A 401 -37.77 3.44 58.81
CA SER A 401 -38.15 2.24 59.58
C SER A 401 -37.35 0.99 59.21
N ALA A 402 -36.28 1.14 58.41
CA ALA A 402 -35.48 0.01 57.97
C ALA A 402 -34.60 -0.54 59.12
N PRO A 403 -34.41 -1.87 59.21
CA PRO A 403 -33.42 -2.45 60.12
C PRO A 403 -32.01 -1.88 59.90
N SER A 404 -31.18 -1.90 60.95
CA SER A 404 -29.78 -1.43 60.90
C SER A 404 -28.97 -2.02 59.74
N ASP A 405 -29.26 -3.27 59.38
CA ASP A 405 -28.58 -4.01 58.33
C ASP A 405 -28.88 -3.49 56.90
N ILE A 406 -29.88 -2.61 56.74
CA ILE A 406 -30.24 -1.96 55.48
C ILE A 406 -29.57 -0.58 55.34
N HIS A 407 -29.17 0.01 56.47
CA HIS A 407 -28.37 1.23 56.51
C HIS A 407 -26.90 0.89 56.24
N ILE A 408 -26.51 1.01 54.97
CA ILE A 408 -25.17 0.71 54.48
C ILE A 408 -24.44 1.99 54.08
N ASP A 409 -23.15 2.04 54.37
CA ASP A 409 -22.28 3.15 54.01
C ASP A 409 -21.99 3.18 52.51
N LEU A 410 -21.83 4.37 51.93
CA LEU A 410 -21.52 4.55 50.50
C LEU A 410 -20.28 3.74 50.10
N ASP A 411 -19.20 3.81 50.88
CA ASP A 411 -17.94 3.10 50.61
C ASP A 411 -18.13 1.58 50.48
N LYS A 412 -19.01 0.99 51.31
CA LYS A 412 -19.31 -0.45 51.26
C LYS A 412 -20.08 -0.80 50.00
N VAL A 413 -21.11 -0.03 49.64
CA VAL A 413 -21.89 -0.25 48.41
C VAL A 413 -21.00 -0.09 47.18
N THR A 414 -20.15 0.93 47.14
CA THR A 414 -19.20 1.14 46.04
C THR A 414 -18.18 0.01 45.94
N THR A 415 -17.71 -0.52 47.07
CA THR A 415 -16.82 -1.69 47.10
C THR A 415 -17.52 -2.94 46.54
N MET A 416 -18.76 -3.21 46.96
CA MET A 416 -19.56 -4.32 46.43
C MET A 416 -19.79 -4.17 44.93
N LEU A 417 -20.16 -2.96 44.48
CA LEU A 417 -20.40 -2.66 43.06
C LEU A 417 -19.14 -2.89 42.21
N THR A 418 -17.98 -2.48 42.72
CA THR A 418 -16.69 -2.66 42.02
C THR A 418 -16.38 -4.14 41.81
N LYS A 419 -16.57 -4.97 42.84
CA LYS A 419 -16.38 -6.43 42.73
C LYS A 419 -17.30 -7.08 41.69
N VAL A 420 -18.57 -6.65 41.62
CA VAL A 420 -19.52 -7.15 40.61
C VAL A 420 -19.05 -6.76 39.20
N LYS A 421 -18.67 -5.50 39.01
CA LYS A 421 -18.12 -5.01 37.72
C LYS A 421 -16.87 -5.77 37.31
N ASP A 422 -15.92 -5.98 38.21
CA ASP A 422 -14.67 -6.69 37.93
C ASP A 422 -14.90 -8.12 37.41
N ILE A 423 -15.90 -8.83 37.96
CA ILE A 423 -16.26 -10.18 37.52
C ILE A 423 -16.95 -10.14 36.17
N LEU A 424 -17.91 -9.21 36.00
CA LEU A 424 -18.64 -9.02 34.75
C LEU A 424 -17.69 -8.68 33.60
N ASP A 425 -16.85 -7.65 33.76
CA ASP A 425 -15.92 -7.15 32.75
C ASP A 425 -14.94 -8.24 32.28
N LYS A 426 -14.50 -9.12 33.19
CA LYS A 426 -13.64 -10.27 32.85
C LYS A 426 -14.41 -11.35 32.10
N LEU A 427 -15.63 -11.68 32.55
CA LEU A 427 -16.45 -12.74 31.96
C LEU A 427 -16.97 -12.36 30.57
N THR A 428 -17.26 -11.08 30.36
CA THR A 428 -17.72 -10.52 29.08
C THR A 428 -16.58 -9.89 28.26
N SER A 429 -15.32 -10.16 28.62
CA SER A 429 -14.18 -9.67 27.84
C SER A 429 -14.14 -10.30 26.45
N VAL A 430 -13.67 -9.55 25.45
CA VAL A 430 -13.56 -10.03 24.06
C VAL A 430 -12.71 -11.31 23.98
N GLN A 431 -11.63 -11.38 24.76
CA GLN A 431 -10.80 -12.58 24.85
C GLN A 431 -11.61 -13.78 25.35
N MET A 432 -12.40 -13.63 26.42
CA MET A 432 -13.23 -14.71 26.96
C MET A 432 -14.27 -15.18 25.94
N GLN A 433 -14.88 -14.25 25.21
CA GLN A 433 -15.83 -14.56 24.13
C GLN A 433 -15.16 -15.36 23.00
N HIS A 434 -13.97 -14.96 22.56
CA HIS A 434 -13.20 -15.73 21.59
C HIS A 434 -12.91 -17.14 22.09
N LEU A 435 -12.47 -17.31 23.33
CA LEU A 435 -12.20 -18.63 23.91
C LEU A 435 -13.43 -19.54 23.90
N MET A 436 -14.60 -18.98 24.24
CA MET A 436 -15.88 -19.71 24.17
C MET A 436 -16.21 -20.12 22.72
N LEU A 437 -16.03 -19.23 21.74
CA LEU A 437 -16.27 -19.55 20.33
C LEU A 437 -15.30 -20.58 19.75
N ILE A 438 -14.01 -20.50 20.11
CA ILE A 438 -12.98 -21.46 19.68
C ILE A 438 -13.33 -22.84 20.22
N ARG A 439 -13.79 -22.92 21.47
CA ARG A 439 -14.30 -24.16 22.04
C ARG A 439 -15.53 -24.66 21.30
N ASP A 440 -16.51 -23.79 21.05
CA ASP A 440 -17.82 -24.22 20.55
C ASP A 440 -17.81 -24.58 19.04
N SER A 441 -16.83 -24.09 18.27
CA SER A 441 -16.80 -24.28 16.82
C SER A 441 -15.39 -24.46 16.23
N PRO A 442 -15.02 -25.67 15.77
CA PRO A 442 -13.78 -25.89 15.01
C PRO A 442 -13.67 -24.99 13.76
N ARG A 443 -14.79 -24.77 13.06
CA ARG A 443 -14.84 -23.89 11.87
C ARG A 443 -14.53 -22.42 12.18
N TYR A 444 -14.77 -21.99 13.42
CA TYR A 444 -14.38 -20.64 13.84
C TYR A 444 -12.86 -20.52 13.93
N VAL A 445 -12.18 -21.57 14.41
CA VAL A 445 -10.72 -21.63 14.50
C VAL A 445 -10.07 -21.51 13.12
N ASP A 446 -10.59 -22.23 12.12
CA ASP A 446 -10.11 -22.15 10.74
C ASP A 446 -10.27 -20.74 10.16
N ARG A 447 -11.47 -20.15 10.28
CA ARG A 447 -11.76 -18.79 9.80
C ARG A 447 -10.88 -17.74 10.47
N LEU A 448 -10.67 -17.84 11.78
CA LEU A 448 -9.84 -16.92 12.54
C LEU A 448 -8.36 -17.03 12.11
N ARG A 449 -7.85 -18.26 11.93
CA ARG A 449 -6.52 -18.50 11.38
C ARG A 449 -6.39 -17.88 9.99
N ASP A 450 -7.34 -18.12 9.10
CA ASP A 450 -7.28 -17.65 7.71
C ASP A 450 -7.29 -16.14 7.64
N SER A 451 -8.15 -15.48 8.44
CA SER A 451 -8.17 -14.02 8.56
C SER A 451 -6.82 -13.46 9.03
N LEU A 452 -6.20 -14.06 10.05
CA LEU A 452 -4.89 -13.65 10.56
C LEU A 452 -3.78 -13.88 9.52
N LYS A 453 -3.76 -15.04 8.86
CA LYS A 453 -2.80 -15.35 7.78
C LYS A 453 -2.98 -14.42 6.59
N GLN A 454 -4.21 -14.04 6.24
CA GLN A 454 -4.49 -13.11 5.15
C GLN A 454 -3.89 -11.73 5.42
N LYS A 455 -3.93 -11.21 6.66
CA LYS A 455 -3.28 -9.95 7.03
C LYS A 455 -1.76 -9.99 6.77
N LEU A 456 -1.10 -11.08 7.14
CA LEU A 456 0.34 -11.26 6.89
C LEU A 456 0.64 -11.40 5.39
N SER A 457 -0.16 -12.20 4.69
CA SER A 457 -0.06 -12.41 3.25
C SER A 457 -0.17 -11.09 2.47
N LEU A 458 -1.13 -10.23 2.80
CA LEU A 458 -1.28 -8.90 2.22
C LEU A 458 -0.10 -7.98 2.57
N ALA A 459 0.39 -8.03 3.82
CA ALA A 459 1.57 -7.26 4.21
C ALA A 459 2.82 -7.64 3.39
N ASP A 460 2.98 -8.93 3.08
CA ASP A 460 4.10 -9.42 2.27
C ASP A 460 3.94 -9.07 0.79
N LYS A 461 2.71 -9.04 0.25
CA LYS A 461 2.45 -8.48 -1.08
C LYS A 461 2.92 -7.03 -1.19
N PHE A 462 2.60 -6.20 -0.20
CA PHE A 462 3.04 -4.81 -0.21
C PHE A 462 4.57 -4.66 -0.17
N VAL A 463 5.27 -5.54 0.55
CA VAL A 463 6.74 -5.59 0.52
C VAL A 463 7.26 -5.97 -0.87
N LEU A 464 6.59 -6.88 -1.58
CA LEU A 464 6.96 -7.23 -2.94
C LEU A 464 6.72 -6.04 -3.90
N SER A 465 5.55 -5.41 -3.83
CA SER A 465 5.23 -4.22 -4.63
C SER A 465 6.18 -3.05 -4.35
N GLU A 466 6.64 -2.86 -3.11
CA GLU A 466 7.69 -1.89 -2.77
C GLU A 466 8.99 -2.18 -3.53
N LYS A 467 9.42 -3.45 -3.59
CA LYS A 467 10.63 -3.86 -4.34
C LYS A 467 10.49 -3.63 -5.83
N GLU A 468 9.33 -3.90 -6.40
CA GLU A 468 9.03 -3.62 -7.81
C GLU A 468 9.11 -2.12 -8.11
N MET A 469 8.55 -1.28 -7.23
CA MET A 469 8.68 0.18 -7.35
C MET A 469 10.14 0.64 -7.20
N ALA A 470 10.95 -0.04 -6.38
CA ALA A 470 12.38 0.26 -6.27
C ALA A 470 13.18 -0.12 -7.52
N ALA A 471 12.83 -1.23 -8.18
CA ALA A 471 13.41 -1.60 -9.47
C ALA A 471 13.05 -0.58 -10.56
N ALA A 472 11.76 -0.24 -10.69
CA ALA A 472 11.29 0.75 -11.66
C ALA A 472 11.88 2.15 -11.42
N TRP A 473 12.04 2.55 -10.15
CA TRP A 473 12.73 3.80 -9.80
C TRP A 473 14.17 3.79 -10.30
N LYS A 474 14.89 2.69 -10.09
CA LYS A 474 16.29 2.55 -10.51
C LYS A 474 16.43 2.61 -12.03
N GLU A 475 15.55 1.92 -12.77
CA GLU A 475 15.52 1.98 -14.24
C GLU A 475 15.32 3.42 -14.73
N ALA A 476 14.38 4.17 -14.13
CA ALA A 476 14.14 5.56 -14.49
C ALA A 476 15.33 6.49 -14.17
N VAL A 477 16.09 6.22 -13.11
CA VAL A 477 17.32 6.96 -12.78
C VAL A 477 18.43 6.65 -13.78
N ASP A 478 18.61 5.38 -14.13
CA ASP A 478 19.62 4.96 -15.10
C ASP A 478 19.32 5.54 -16.49
N GLU A 479 18.06 5.54 -16.93
CA GLU A 479 17.62 6.18 -18.19
C GLU A 479 17.88 7.70 -18.18
N GLU A 480 17.53 8.41 -17.10
CA GLU A 480 17.82 9.84 -16.98
C GLU A 480 19.32 10.13 -17.11
N LYS A 481 20.15 9.33 -16.44
CA LYS A 481 21.61 9.46 -16.45
C LYS A 481 22.22 9.22 -17.84
N GLU A 482 21.58 8.42 -18.69
CA GLU A 482 21.97 8.22 -20.08
C GLU A 482 21.52 9.36 -21.00
N LEU A 483 20.34 9.95 -20.76
CA LEU A 483 19.76 11.00 -21.60
C LEU A 483 20.37 12.38 -21.35
N GLU A 484 20.72 12.71 -20.11
CA GLU A 484 21.27 14.00 -19.74
C GLU A 484 22.57 14.38 -20.47
N PRO A 485 23.59 13.49 -20.60
CA PRO A 485 24.77 13.80 -21.39
C PRO A 485 24.45 13.94 -22.89
N GLN A 486 23.47 13.22 -23.42
CA GLN A 486 23.04 13.35 -24.82
C GLN A 486 22.40 14.72 -25.08
N LEU A 487 21.56 15.18 -24.16
CA LEU A 487 20.94 16.51 -24.21
C LEU A 487 22.01 17.61 -24.18
N GLU A 488 22.99 17.52 -23.28
CA GLU A 488 24.08 18.50 -23.19
C GLU A 488 24.99 18.49 -24.43
N LEU A 489 25.29 17.31 -24.97
CA LEU A 489 26.05 17.19 -26.22
C LEU A 489 25.30 17.85 -27.38
N LEU A 490 24.00 17.56 -27.53
CA LEU A 490 23.16 18.13 -28.58
C LEU A 490 23.06 19.66 -28.47
N ARG A 491 22.90 20.19 -27.26
CA ARG A 491 22.93 21.64 -26.99
C ARG A 491 24.24 22.27 -27.41
N LYS A 492 25.37 21.66 -27.01
CA LYS A 492 26.71 22.13 -27.37
C LYS A 492 26.92 22.12 -28.88
N GLN A 493 26.58 21.03 -29.56
CA GLN A 493 26.68 20.91 -31.01
C GLN A 493 25.81 21.96 -31.73
N THR A 494 24.58 22.18 -31.26
CA THR A 494 23.66 23.18 -31.84
C THR A 494 24.20 24.61 -31.67
N LYS A 495 24.80 24.93 -30.52
CA LYS A 495 25.49 26.23 -30.30
C LYS A 495 26.70 26.42 -31.20
N VAL A 496 27.46 25.35 -31.46
CA VAL A 496 28.60 25.39 -32.42
C VAL A 496 28.10 25.65 -33.84
N LEU A 497 27.07 24.90 -34.28
CA LEU A 497 26.46 25.08 -35.62
C LEU A 497 25.91 26.50 -35.80
N LYS A 498 25.28 27.07 -34.77
CA LYS A 498 24.82 28.46 -34.76
C LYS A 498 25.95 29.42 -35.07
N LYS A 499 27.06 29.33 -34.32
CA LYS A 499 28.22 30.23 -34.49
C LYS A 499 28.85 30.08 -35.88
N GLN A 500 29.05 28.83 -36.31
CA GLN A 500 29.59 28.53 -37.64
C GLN A 500 28.70 29.11 -38.76
N LEU A 501 27.37 29.04 -38.61
CA LEU A 501 26.45 29.61 -39.57
C LEU A 501 26.42 31.15 -39.53
N GLU A 502 26.49 31.76 -38.34
CA GLU A 502 26.63 33.23 -38.19
C GLU A 502 27.89 33.74 -38.90
N GLU A 503 29.02 33.05 -38.73
CA GLU A 503 30.30 33.37 -39.41
C GLU A 503 30.19 33.26 -40.94
N GLU A 504 29.61 32.17 -41.45
CA GLU A 504 29.46 31.97 -42.89
C GLU A 504 28.49 32.96 -43.54
N ILE A 505 27.45 33.40 -42.83
CA ILE A 505 26.58 34.49 -43.29
C ILE A 505 27.34 35.83 -43.22
N SER A 506 28.09 36.09 -42.14
CA SER A 506 28.85 37.34 -41.95
C SER A 506 29.84 37.61 -43.08
N LYS A 507 30.55 36.57 -43.55
CA LYS A 507 31.46 36.65 -44.71
C LYS A 507 30.78 37.16 -45.98
N LYS A 508 29.49 36.86 -46.17
CA LYS A 508 28.70 37.34 -47.33
C LYS A 508 28.27 38.82 -47.21
N TYR A 509 28.50 39.44 -46.06
CA TYR A 509 28.11 40.81 -45.73
C TYR A 509 29.28 41.65 -45.23
N ASN A 510 30.48 41.48 -45.80
CA ASN A 510 31.68 42.26 -45.47
C ASN A 510 32.03 42.21 -43.96
N GLU A 511 31.97 41.02 -43.36
CA GLU A 511 32.26 40.80 -41.92
C GLU A 511 31.33 41.58 -40.98
N ARG A 512 30.12 41.92 -41.45
CA ARG A 512 29.09 42.52 -40.62
C ARG A 512 28.60 41.51 -39.60
N ARG A 513 28.43 41.94 -38.34
CA ARG A 513 27.94 41.08 -37.24
C ARG A 513 26.56 40.48 -37.58
N VAL A 514 26.45 39.16 -37.52
CA VAL A 514 25.19 38.41 -37.68
C VAL A 514 24.84 37.75 -36.35
N ASN A 515 23.60 37.87 -35.90
CA ASN A 515 23.10 37.13 -34.75
C ASN A 515 21.87 36.31 -35.17
N ILE A 516 21.94 35.00 -34.97
CA ILE A 516 20.76 34.14 -35.02
C ILE A 516 20.06 34.23 -33.66
N ILE A 517 18.81 34.69 -33.65
CA ILE A 517 18.04 34.99 -32.45
C ILE A 517 16.83 34.05 -32.28
N GLY A 518 16.29 33.99 -31.06
CA GLY A 518 15.15 33.15 -30.65
C GLY A 518 15.53 32.14 -29.56
N GLU A 519 14.71 31.10 -29.41
CA GLU A 519 14.87 30.03 -28.41
C GLU A 519 16.20 29.29 -28.50
N ILE A 520 16.87 29.33 -29.65
CA ILE A 520 18.23 28.80 -29.80
C ILE A 520 19.24 29.40 -28.79
N ASN A 521 19.00 30.61 -28.30
CA ASN A 521 19.87 31.27 -27.31
C ASN A 521 19.60 30.82 -25.87
N THR A 522 18.49 30.13 -25.60
CA THR A 522 18.15 29.57 -24.29
C THR A 522 18.51 28.09 -24.16
N LEU A 523 19.12 27.52 -25.21
CA LEU A 523 19.59 26.14 -25.23
C LEU A 523 20.54 25.83 -24.08
#